data_AF-A0A9D9EMK8-F1
#
_entry.id   AF-A0A9D9EMK8-F1
#
_cell.length_a   1.000
_cell.length_b   1.000
_cell.length_c   1.000
_cell.angle_alpha   90.00
_cell.angle_beta   90.00
_cell.angle_gamma   90.00
#
_symmetry.space_group_name_H-M   'P 1'
#
loop_
_entity.id
_entity.type
_entity.pdbx_description
1 polymer ?
#
loop_
_entity_poly.entity_id
_entity_poly.type
_entity_poly.pdbx_seq_one_letter_code
_entity_poly.pdbx_strand_id
1 'polypeptide(L)'
;MHESGIYVFESKNYSGWIFGTETQQYWTQTLPIGRGKTKKSKFFNPIIQNKVHLKWLQQFLEYERQLPFYSYIIFSDRCTLKDITLTSGSHFVINRYNILSAVQSNSANVGIQLTPKEIDNLYEKLYPFTQIDEAQKLAHVENIHRKQQAITNVAGMRCPRCGGILVIRTATKGNRQGKKFLGCSNYPRCKYIENISGEADSREKL
;
A
#
# COMPACT_ATOMS: atom_id res chain seq x y z
N MET A 1 16.18 13.00 -7.16
CA MET A 1 16.38 14.16 -6.25
C MET A 1 16.70 15.37 -7.09
N HIS A 2 16.41 16.57 -6.61
CA HIS A 2 16.65 17.83 -7.31
C HIS A 2 17.00 18.91 -6.27
N GLU A 3 17.64 20.00 -6.66
CA GLU A 3 17.98 21.12 -5.75
C GLU A 3 16.77 21.76 -5.08
N SER A 4 15.58 21.68 -5.70
CA SER A 4 14.33 22.13 -5.09
C SER A 4 13.77 21.16 -4.05
N GLY A 5 14.26 19.91 -3.99
CA GLY A 5 13.87 18.94 -2.98
C GLY A 5 13.76 17.48 -3.45
N ILE A 6 13.09 16.68 -2.63
CA ILE A 6 12.93 15.23 -2.84
C ILE A 6 11.53 14.94 -3.38
N TYR A 7 11.49 14.47 -4.63
CA TYR A 7 10.26 14.09 -5.31
C TYR A 7 10.01 12.60 -5.11
N VAL A 8 8.87 12.24 -4.51
CA VAL A 8 8.50 10.85 -4.19
C VAL A 8 7.32 10.42 -5.05
N PHE A 9 7.56 9.44 -5.91
CA PHE A 9 6.64 9.01 -6.96
C PHE A 9 5.99 7.67 -6.61
N GLU A 10 4.67 7.68 -6.47
CA GLU A 10 3.84 6.49 -6.35
C GLU A 10 3.18 6.19 -7.71
N SER A 11 3.75 5.24 -8.46
CA SER A 11 3.25 4.91 -9.81
C SER A 11 2.18 3.83 -9.78
N LYS A 12 1.05 4.10 -10.43
CA LYS A 12 -0.09 3.19 -10.56
C LYS A 12 -0.38 2.85 -12.02
N ASN A 13 -0.25 1.57 -12.34
CA ASN A 13 -0.54 1.05 -13.68
C ASN A 13 -2.02 0.64 -13.84
N TYR A 14 -2.94 1.61 -13.75
CA TYR A 14 -4.37 1.41 -14.00
C TYR A 14 -4.80 1.98 -15.35
N SER A 15 -5.94 1.53 -15.84
CA SER A 15 -6.64 2.05 -17.01
C SER A 15 -8.11 2.36 -16.72
N GLY A 16 -8.82 2.97 -17.67
CA GLY A 16 -10.22 3.35 -17.50
C GLY A 16 -10.40 4.59 -16.63
N TRP A 17 -11.51 4.71 -15.94
CA TRP A 17 -11.81 5.90 -15.13
C TRP A 17 -11.45 5.71 -13.67
N ILE A 18 -10.81 6.71 -13.08
CA ILE A 18 -10.40 6.71 -11.68
C ILE A 18 -11.17 7.77 -10.91
N PHE A 19 -11.66 7.38 -9.75
CA PHE A 19 -12.44 8.20 -8.83
C PHE A 19 -11.92 8.01 -7.41
N GLY A 20 -11.87 9.08 -6.64
CA GLY A 20 -11.50 9.00 -5.24
C GLY A 20 -11.21 10.35 -4.62
N THR A 21 -11.30 10.41 -3.29
CA THR A 21 -10.91 11.60 -2.54
C THR A 21 -9.65 11.34 -1.74
N GLU A 22 -8.98 12.42 -1.36
CA GLU A 22 -7.78 12.37 -0.53
C GLU A 22 -7.94 11.56 0.77
N THR A 23 -9.10 11.66 1.42
CA THR A 23 -9.36 11.05 2.73
C THR A 23 -9.96 9.65 2.68
N GLN A 24 -10.49 9.23 1.52
CA GLN A 24 -11.07 7.89 1.37
C GLN A 24 -10.01 6.80 1.50
N GLN A 25 -10.32 5.72 2.23
CA GLN A 25 -9.40 4.59 2.37
C GLN A 25 -9.19 3.84 1.03
N TYR A 26 -10.22 3.78 0.18
CA TYR A 26 -10.19 3.09 -1.09
C TYR A 26 -10.71 3.98 -2.20
N TRP A 27 -10.02 3.94 -3.33
CA TRP A 27 -10.43 4.57 -4.59
C TRP A 27 -11.11 3.55 -5.49
N THR A 28 -11.80 4.04 -6.52
CA THR A 28 -12.56 3.22 -7.46
C THR A 28 -11.99 3.36 -8.87
N GLN A 29 -11.73 2.21 -9.50
CA GLN A 29 -11.48 2.10 -10.92
C GLN A 29 -12.75 1.61 -11.61
N THR A 30 -13.08 2.21 -12.75
CA THR A 30 -14.18 1.78 -13.63
C THR A 30 -13.63 1.46 -15.01
N LEU A 31 -13.81 0.22 -15.46
CA LEU A 31 -13.40 -0.26 -16.78
C LEU A 31 -14.61 -0.49 -17.68
N PRO A 32 -14.60 -0.05 -18.94
CA PRO A 32 -15.61 -0.42 -19.91
C PRO A 32 -15.47 -1.91 -20.25
N ILE A 33 -16.58 -2.64 -20.30
CA ILE A 33 -16.62 -4.06 -20.68
C ILE A 33 -17.46 -4.33 -21.94
N GLY A 34 -17.79 -3.26 -22.69
CA GLY A 34 -18.61 -3.31 -23.90
C GLY A 34 -20.11 -3.20 -23.65
N ARG A 35 -20.88 -2.94 -24.71
CA ARG A 35 -22.36 -2.80 -24.69
C ARG A 35 -22.88 -1.80 -23.64
N GLY A 36 -22.17 -0.69 -23.45
CA GLY A 36 -22.50 0.34 -22.45
C GLY A 36 -22.33 -0.09 -20.99
N LYS A 37 -21.79 -1.29 -20.72
CA LYS A 37 -21.57 -1.79 -19.36
C LYS A 37 -20.18 -1.44 -18.85
N THR A 38 -20.08 -1.28 -17.54
CA THR A 38 -18.83 -1.03 -16.83
C THR A 38 -18.61 -2.03 -15.71
N LYS A 39 -17.34 -2.32 -15.43
CA LYS A 39 -16.90 -3.11 -14.28
C LYS A 39 -16.18 -2.18 -13.31
N LYS A 40 -16.62 -2.17 -12.05
CA LYS A 40 -16.02 -1.38 -10.98
C LYS A 40 -15.15 -2.25 -10.09
N SER A 41 -13.97 -1.76 -9.74
CA SER A 41 -13.06 -2.38 -8.77
C SER A 41 -12.59 -1.31 -7.78
N LYS A 42 -12.36 -1.72 -6.53
CA LYS A 42 -11.76 -0.84 -5.52
C LYS A 42 -10.30 -1.18 -5.35
N PHE A 43 -9.49 -0.16 -5.12
CA PHE A 43 -8.08 -0.31 -4.77
C PHE A 43 -7.73 0.65 -3.63
N PHE A 44 -6.69 0.32 -2.87
CA PHE A 44 -6.28 1.14 -1.74
C PHE A 44 -5.82 2.52 -2.21
N ASN A 45 -6.15 3.57 -1.45
CA ASN A 45 -5.83 4.94 -1.82
C ASN A 45 -4.30 5.13 -1.93
N PRO A 46 -3.80 5.52 -3.12
CA PRO A 46 -2.38 5.68 -3.36
C PRO A 46 -1.76 6.85 -2.57
N ILE A 47 -2.55 7.87 -2.21
CA ILE A 47 -2.09 8.98 -1.37
C ILE A 47 -1.72 8.48 0.03
N ILE A 48 -2.55 7.61 0.61
CA ILE A 48 -2.27 7.03 1.93
C ILE A 48 -1.02 6.14 1.87
N GLN A 49 -0.84 5.36 0.79
CA GLN A 49 0.39 4.59 0.56
C GLN A 49 1.62 5.51 0.54
N ASN A 50 1.60 6.55 -0.29
CA ASN A 50 2.75 7.44 -0.42
C ASN A 50 3.03 8.23 0.85
N LYS A 51 1.99 8.58 1.63
CA LYS A 51 2.15 9.22 2.94
C LYS A 51 2.93 8.34 3.92
N VAL A 52 2.73 7.02 3.88
CA VAL A 52 3.51 6.08 4.70
C VAL A 52 4.96 6.04 4.22
N HIS A 53 5.20 5.97 2.90
CA HIS A 53 6.56 6.02 2.33
C HIS A 53 7.30 7.30 2.73
N LEU A 54 6.65 8.45 2.60
CA LEU A 54 7.18 9.75 3.01
C LEU A 54 7.55 9.78 4.48
N LYS A 55 6.67 9.29 5.36
CA LYS A 55 6.93 9.25 6.80
C LYS A 55 8.19 8.45 7.11
N TRP A 56 8.33 7.25 6.56
CA TRP A 56 9.49 6.41 6.81
C TRP A 56 10.77 6.98 6.19
N LEU A 57 10.67 7.57 5.01
CA LEU A 57 11.81 8.20 4.34
C LEU A 57 12.30 9.44 5.10
N GLN A 58 11.38 10.27 5.60
CA GLN A 58 11.69 11.40 6.47
C GLN A 58 12.37 10.96 7.77
N GLN A 59 11.86 9.90 8.39
CA GLN A 59 12.46 9.33 9.60
C GLN A 59 13.85 8.76 9.32
N PHE A 60 14.02 8.02 8.22
CA PHE A 60 15.30 7.43 7.86
C PHE A 60 16.38 8.46 7.55
N LEU A 61 15.99 9.59 6.95
CA LEU A 61 16.93 10.62 6.52
C LEU A 61 17.37 11.58 7.64
N GLU A 62 16.99 11.33 8.90
CA GLU A 62 17.33 12.09 10.14
C GLU A 62 18.18 13.34 9.88
N TYR A 63 17.52 14.49 9.80
CA TYR A 63 18.15 15.75 9.42
C TYR A 63 17.81 16.85 10.44
N GLU A 64 18.76 17.75 10.69
CA GLU A 64 18.66 18.86 11.66
C GLU A 64 17.56 19.89 11.28
N ARG A 65 17.09 19.87 10.03
CA ARG A 65 15.97 20.66 9.52
C ARG A 65 15.01 19.81 8.70
N GLN A 66 13.77 20.26 8.57
CA GLN A 66 12.78 19.58 7.75
C GLN A 66 13.16 19.66 6.26
N LEU A 67 13.37 18.51 5.63
CA LEU A 67 13.65 18.43 4.19
C LEU A 67 12.36 18.62 3.37
N PRO A 68 12.43 19.28 2.20
CA PRO A 68 11.30 19.44 1.29
C PRO A 68 11.00 18.13 0.56
N PHE A 69 9.85 17.52 0.85
CA PHE A 69 9.34 16.36 0.13
C PHE A 69 8.09 16.71 -0.67
N TYR A 70 8.00 16.21 -1.91
CA TYR A 70 6.86 16.41 -2.78
C TYR A 70 6.25 15.06 -3.19
N SER A 71 4.99 14.84 -2.81
CA SER A 71 4.25 13.62 -3.14
C SER A 71 3.62 13.70 -4.53
N TYR A 72 4.00 12.80 -5.44
CA TYR A 72 3.27 12.63 -6.69
C TYR A 72 2.69 11.23 -6.80
N ILE A 73 1.39 11.17 -7.04
CA ILE A 73 0.66 9.98 -7.43
C ILE A 73 0.52 10.00 -8.94
N ILE A 74 1.16 9.04 -9.61
CA ILE A 74 1.29 9.02 -11.05
C ILE A 74 0.46 7.86 -11.60
N PHE A 75 -0.58 8.17 -12.36
CA PHE A 75 -1.34 7.17 -13.08
C PHE A 75 -0.88 7.01 -14.53
N SER A 76 -1.07 5.81 -15.10
CA SER A 76 -0.78 5.57 -16.52
C SER A 76 -1.67 6.42 -17.45
N ASP A 77 -1.23 6.62 -18.69
CA ASP A 77 -1.96 7.42 -19.68
C ASP A 77 -3.20 6.69 -20.22
N ARG A 78 -3.37 5.41 -19.87
CA ARG A 78 -4.56 4.60 -20.21
C ARG A 78 -5.74 4.87 -19.29
N CYS A 79 -5.62 5.80 -18.35
CA CYS A 79 -6.69 6.15 -17.44
C CYS A 79 -7.07 7.63 -17.53
N THR A 80 -8.30 7.92 -17.17
CA THR A 80 -8.83 9.26 -17.00
C THR A 80 -9.15 9.49 -15.54
N LEU A 81 -8.52 10.49 -14.94
CA LEU A 81 -8.85 10.97 -13.61
C LEU A 81 -10.16 11.78 -13.71
N LYS A 82 -11.29 11.20 -13.28
CA LYS A 82 -12.63 11.78 -13.52
C LYS A 82 -13.11 12.66 -12.36
N ASP A 83 -13.04 12.14 -11.15
CA ASP A 83 -13.48 12.85 -9.95
C ASP A 83 -12.45 12.57 -8.84
N ILE A 84 -11.38 13.36 -8.87
CA ILE A 84 -10.32 13.32 -7.86
C ILE A 84 -10.42 14.58 -7.04
N THR A 85 -10.85 14.45 -5.79
CA THR A 85 -10.96 15.59 -4.87
C THR A 85 -9.75 15.64 -3.94
N LEU A 86 -8.94 16.68 -4.09
CA LEU A 86 -7.78 16.97 -3.25
C LEU A 86 -8.05 18.23 -2.43
N THR A 87 -7.76 18.18 -1.13
CA THR A 87 -8.13 19.25 -0.19
C THR A 87 -6.94 19.88 0.52
N SER A 88 -5.85 19.12 0.71
CA SER A 88 -4.70 19.60 1.50
C SER A 88 -3.68 20.41 0.71
N GLY A 89 -3.69 20.31 -0.62
CA GLY A 89 -2.62 20.85 -1.48
C GLY A 89 -1.26 20.14 -1.33
N SER A 90 -1.17 19.05 -0.56
CA SER A 90 0.11 18.39 -0.24
C SER A 90 0.50 17.23 -1.16
N HIS A 91 -0.37 16.87 -2.11
CA HIS A 91 -0.14 15.76 -3.03
C HIS A 91 -0.57 16.15 -4.45
N PHE A 92 0.24 15.77 -5.44
CA PHE A 92 -0.10 15.87 -6.85
C PHE A 92 -0.69 14.54 -7.31
N VAL A 93 -1.81 14.56 -8.02
CA VAL A 93 -2.38 13.36 -8.67
C VAL A 93 -2.51 13.64 -10.15
N ILE A 94 -1.66 12.99 -10.95
CA ILE A 94 -1.49 13.32 -12.37
C ILE A 94 -1.34 12.07 -13.22
N ASN A 95 -1.60 12.21 -14.53
CA ASN A 95 -1.19 11.23 -15.53
C ASN A 95 0.32 11.34 -15.82
N ARG A 96 0.91 10.25 -16.32
CA ARG A 96 2.35 10.14 -16.59
C ARG A 96 2.84 11.19 -17.59
N TYR A 97 2.07 11.49 -18.63
CA TYR A 97 2.46 12.52 -19.61
C TYR A 97 2.64 13.93 -18.99
N ASN A 98 2.07 14.20 -17.80
CA ASN A 98 2.17 15.49 -17.11
C ASN A 98 3.33 15.57 -16.09
N ILE A 99 4.15 14.52 -15.91
CA ILE A 99 5.19 14.51 -14.87
C ILE A 99 6.19 15.64 -15.09
N LEU A 100 6.72 15.78 -16.31
CA LEU A 100 7.80 16.73 -16.59
C LEU A 100 7.35 18.17 -16.31
N SER A 101 6.20 18.58 -16.85
CA SER A 101 5.66 19.91 -16.63
C SER A 101 5.33 20.17 -15.17
N ALA A 102 4.71 19.20 -14.47
CA ALA A 102 4.37 19.36 -13.05
C ALA A 102 5.61 19.46 -12.14
N VAL A 103 6.68 18.71 -12.44
CA VAL A 103 7.94 18.79 -11.69
C VAL A 103 8.64 20.11 -11.96
N GLN A 104 8.71 20.54 -13.22
CA GLN A 104 9.33 21.81 -13.63
C GLN A 104 8.61 23.03 -13.03
N SER A 105 7.27 23.05 -13.07
CA SER A 105 6.49 24.12 -12.44
C SER A 105 6.71 24.14 -10.93
N ASN A 106 6.73 22.99 -10.26
CA ASN A 106 7.00 22.93 -8.83
C ASN A 106 8.43 23.40 -8.50
N SER A 107 9.44 22.95 -9.24
CA SER A 107 10.82 23.36 -9.00
C SER A 107 11.02 24.86 -9.22
N ALA A 108 10.40 25.44 -10.26
CA ALA A 108 10.45 26.87 -10.53
C ALA A 108 9.76 27.70 -9.43
N ASN A 109 8.62 27.23 -8.91
CA ASN A 109 7.87 27.93 -7.86
C ASN A 109 8.58 27.89 -6.50
N VAL A 110 9.22 26.76 -6.17
CA VAL A 110 9.90 26.55 -4.88
C VAL A 110 11.31 27.15 -4.86
N GLY A 111 12.01 27.12 -5.99
CA GLY A 111 13.43 27.48 -6.07
C GLY A 111 14.35 26.45 -5.40
N ILE A 112 15.59 26.88 -5.11
CA ILE A 112 16.64 26.05 -4.52
C ILE A 112 16.39 25.87 -3.02
N GLN A 113 16.40 24.62 -2.54
CA GLN A 113 16.16 24.25 -1.14
C GLN A 113 17.25 23.32 -0.57
N LEU A 114 18.02 22.68 -1.45
CA LEU A 114 19.10 21.76 -1.12
C LEU A 114 20.37 22.23 -1.82
N THR A 115 21.47 22.33 -1.06
CA THR A 115 22.80 22.58 -1.62
C THR A 115 23.34 21.31 -2.31
N PRO A 116 24.32 21.42 -3.23
CA PRO A 116 24.96 20.26 -3.85
C PRO A 116 25.49 19.25 -2.82
N LYS A 117 26.13 19.73 -1.74
CA LYS A 117 26.63 18.88 -0.65
C LYS A 117 25.51 18.12 0.07
N GLU A 118 24.34 18.74 0.25
CA GLU A 118 23.18 18.06 0.84
C GLU A 118 22.64 16.97 -0.10
N ILE A 119 22.60 17.23 -1.41
CA ILE A 119 22.19 16.23 -2.41
C ILE A 119 23.15 15.05 -2.41
N ASP A 120 24.47 15.29 -2.39
CA ASP A 120 25.48 14.25 -2.34
C ASP A 120 25.34 13.39 -1.08
N ASN A 121 25.17 14.02 0.09
CA ASN A 121 24.95 13.30 1.35
C ASN A 121 23.66 12.45 1.33
N LEU A 122 22.59 12.97 0.74
CA LEU A 122 21.33 12.23 0.58
C LEU A 122 21.51 11.05 -0.38
N TYR A 123 22.25 11.25 -1.48
CA TYR A 123 22.58 10.20 -2.43
C TYR A 123 23.35 9.07 -1.76
N GLU A 124 24.43 9.37 -1.06
CA GLU A 124 25.24 8.36 -0.37
C GLU A 124 24.43 7.57 0.67
N LYS A 125 23.51 8.22 1.39
CA LYS A 125 22.61 7.52 2.32
C LYS A 125 21.61 6.59 1.62
N LEU A 126 21.09 6.99 0.45
CA LEU A 126 20.02 6.26 -0.24
C LEU A 126 20.55 5.20 -1.23
N TYR A 127 21.72 5.41 -1.81
CA TYR A 127 22.29 4.58 -2.87
C TYR A 127 22.40 3.09 -2.48
N PRO A 128 22.81 2.71 -1.26
CA PRO A 128 22.84 1.30 -0.84
C PRO A 128 21.48 0.59 -0.94
N PHE A 129 20.37 1.30 -0.75
CA PHE A 129 19.02 0.73 -0.83
C PHE A 129 18.49 0.61 -2.27
N THR A 130 19.17 1.23 -3.23
CA THR A 130 18.87 1.08 -4.66
C THR A 130 19.54 -0.17 -5.25
N GLN A 131 20.63 -0.61 -4.64
CA GLN A 131 21.33 -1.85 -4.95
C GLN A 131 20.63 -3.04 -4.28
N ILE A 132 19.39 -3.31 -4.70
CA ILE A 132 18.75 -4.56 -4.31
C ILE A 132 19.40 -5.67 -5.13
N ASP A 133 20.28 -6.45 -4.50
CA ASP A 133 20.85 -7.66 -5.06
C ASP A 133 19.72 -8.57 -5.59
N GLU A 134 19.94 -9.21 -6.74
CA GLU A 134 18.96 -10.14 -7.33
C GLU A 134 18.55 -11.21 -6.32
N ALA A 135 19.50 -11.64 -5.47
CA ALA A 135 19.24 -12.58 -4.38
C ALA A 135 18.24 -12.03 -3.34
N GLN A 136 18.25 -10.73 -3.05
CA GLN A 136 17.28 -10.11 -2.12
C GLN A 136 15.90 -9.94 -2.76
N LYS A 137 15.81 -9.65 -4.06
CA LYS A 137 14.54 -9.67 -4.81
C LYS A 137 13.96 -11.08 -4.84
N LEU A 138 14.78 -12.09 -5.11
CA LEU A 138 14.39 -13.49 -5.11
C LEU A 138 13.94 -13.94 -3.71
N ALA A 139 14.70 -13.60 -2.66
CA ALA A 139 14.32 -13.89 -1.28
C ALA A 139 13.02 -13.17 -0.86
N HIS A 140 12.77 -11.94 -1.35
CA HIS A 140 11.50 -11.25 -1.12
C HIS A 140 10.33 -11.95 -1.82
N VAL A 141 10.50 -12.34 -3.09
CA VAL A 141 9.52 -13.09 -3.88
C VAL A 141 9.24 -14.45 -3.23
N GLU A 142 10.26 -15.18 -2.81
CA GLU A 142 10.13 -16.44 -2.05
C GLU A 142 9.45 -16.23 -0.70
N ASN A 143 9.76 -15.16 0.03
CA ASN A 143 9.10 -14.83 1.29
C ASN A 143 7.61 -14.47 1.09
N ILE A 144 7.27 -13.77 0.00
CA ILE A 144 5.89 -13.49 -0.40
C ILE A 144 5.20 -14.81 -0.75
N HIS A 145 5.79 -15.66 -1.60
CA HIS A 145 5.23 -16.97 -1.96
C HIS A 145 5.07 -17.89 -0.75
N ARG A 146 6.03 -17.92 0.17
CA ARG A 146 5.96 -18.70 1.41
C ARG A 146 4.87 -18.18 2.34
N LYS A 147 4.70 -16.86 2.48
CA LYS A 147 3.56 -16.27 3.20
C LYS A 147 2.24 -16.58 2.49
N GLN A 148 2.19 -16.53 1.16
CA GLN A 148 1.02 -16.87 0.35
C GLN A 148 0.66 -18.37 0.48
N GLN A 149 1.66 -19.26 0.52
CA GLN A 149 1.53 -20.71 0.74
C GLN A 149 1.12 -21.06 2.17
N ALA A 150 1.66 -20.38 3.17
CA ALA A 150 1.18 -20.49 4.54
C ALA A 150 -0.27 -19.97 4.69
N ILE A 151 -0.68 -18.98 3.90
CA ILE A 151 -2.07 -18.52 3.81
C ILE A 151 -2.94 -19.51 3.03
N THR A 152 -2.43 -20.14 1.95
CA THR A 152 -3.19 -21.10 1.14
C THR A 152 -3.33 -22.48 1.77
N ASN A 153 -2.37 -22.90 2.60
CA ASN A 153 -2.50 -24.11 3.44
C ASN A 153 -3.54 -23.96 4.56
N VAL A 154 -4.11 -22.76 4.75
CA VAL A 154 -5.32 -22.51 5.56
C VAL A 154 -6.55 -22.25 4.67
N ALA A 155 -6.37 -21.94 3.38
CA ALA A 155 -7.40 -21.49 2.44
C ALA A 155 -8.28 -22.62 1.83
N GLY A 156 -8.41 -23.75 2.50
CA GLY A 156 -9.45 -24.74 2.18
C GLY A 156 -10.79 -24.46 2.86
N MET A 157 -10.78 -23.82 4.04
CA MET A 157 -11.99 -23.69 4.85
C MET A 157 -12.73 -22.38 4.51
N ARG A 158 -13.84 -22.52 3.77
CA ARG A 158 -14.79 -21.43 3.57
C ARG A 158 -15.69 -21.30 4.81
N CYS A 159 -15.96 -20.05 5.18
CA CYS A 159 -16.90 -19.72 6.24
C CYS A 159 -18.30 -20.26 5.87
N PRO A 160 -18.91 -21.14 6.69
CA PRO A 160 -20.21 -21.73 6.38
C PRO A 160 -21.35 -20.70 6.42
N ARG A 161 -21.12 -19.50 7.01
CA ARG A 161 -22.14 -18.44 7.08
C ARG A 161 -22.18 -17.53 5.85
N CYS A 162 -21.07 -17.31 5.16
CA CYS A 162 -21.02 -16.31 4.07
C CYS A 162 -20.11 -16.69 2.89
N GLY A 163 -19.49 -17.86 2.92
CA GLY A 163 -18.58 -18.32 1.85
C GLY A 163 -17.24 -17.58 1.76
N GLY A 164 -16.99 -16.60 2.63
CA GLY A 164 -15.69 -15.92 2.76
C GLY A 164 -14.59 -16.83 3.31
N ILE A 165 -13.33 -16.42 3.20
CA ILE A 165 -12.18 -17.25 3.61
C ILE A 165 -12.05 -17.23 5.15
N LEU A 166 -11.76 -18.36 5.77
CA LEU A 166 -11.34 -18.40 7.18
C LEU A 166 -9.85 -18.11 7.30
N VAL A 167 -9.49 -17.25 8.25
CA VAL A 167 -8.09 -16.87 8.54
C VAL A 167 -7.77 -17.13 10.01
N ILE A 168 -6.55 -17.56 10.32
CA ILE A 168 -6.10 -17.74 11.71
C ILE A 168 -5.93 -16.37 12.36
N ARG A 169 -6.53 -16.18 13.53
CA ARG A 169 -6.40 -15.00 14.38
C ARG A 169 -5.99 -15.41 15.79
N THR A 170 -5.37 -14.50 16.52
CA THR A 170 -5.01 -14.69 17.93
C THR A 170 -5.95 -13.86 18.79
N ALA A 171 -6.52 -14.46 19.83
CA ALA A 171 -7.36 -13.74 20.78
C ALA A 171 -6.51 -12.74 21.58
N THR A 172 -6.90 -11.47 21.59
CA THR A 172 -6.14 -10.39 22.24
C THR A 172 -6.66 -10.02 23.62
N LYS A 173 -7.86 -10.48 24.01
CA LYS A 173 -8.53 -10.15 25.28
C LYS A 173 -9.33 -11.36 25.81
N GLY A 174 -9.58 -11.39 27.12
CA GLY A 174 -10.39 -12.41 27.82
C GLY A 174 -9.65 -13.71 28.11
N ASN A 175 -10.35 -14.71 28.66
CA ASN A 175 -9.79 -15.98 29.19
C ASN A 175 -9.13 -16.88 28.13
N ARG A 176 -9.14 -16.48 26.85
CA ARG A 176 -8.48 -17.19 25.74
C ARG A 176 -7.37 -16.37 25.10
N GLN A 177 -6.92 -15.28 25.74
CA GLN A 177 -5.84 -14.43 25.25
C GLN A 177 -4.62 -15.27 24.86
N GLY A 178 -4.04 -15.00 23.70
CA GLY A 178 -2.92 -15.74 23.12
C GLY A 178 -3.30 -17.01 22.35
N LYS A 179 -4.51 -17.56 22.53
CA LYS A 179 -4.96 -18.74 21.76
C LYS A 179 -5.34 -18.37 20.33
N LYS A 180 -4.99 -19.25 19.39
CA LYS A 180 -5.33 -19.12 17.97
C LYS A 180 -6.72 -19.69 17.67
N PHE A 181 -7.45 -19.07 16.74
CA PHE A 181 -8.75 -19.51 16.26
C PHE A 181 -8.91 -19.14 14.78
N LEU A 182 -9.79 -19.82 14.04
CA LEU A 182 -10.19 -19.44 12.70
C LEU A 182 -11.30 -18.38 12.79
N GLY A 183 -11.13 -17.25 12.11
CA GLY A 183 -12.13 -16.20 12.01
C GLY A 183 -12.41 -15.84 10.55
N CYS A 184 -13.66 -15.46 10.24
CA CYS A 184 -14.00 -15.06 8.88
C CYS A 184 -13.28 -13.78 8.46
N SER A 185 -12.75 -13.76 7.23
CA SER A 185 -12.13 -12.59 6.60
C SER A 185 -13.06 -11.39 6.52
N ASN A 186 -14.37 -11.62 6.46
CA ASN A 186 -15.40 -10.58 6.31
C ASN A 186 -15.83 -9.94 7.65
N TYR A 187 -15.15 -10.23 8.76
CA TYR A 187 -15.35 -9.48 10.02
C TYR A 187 -15.14 -7.97 9.79
N PRO A 188 -15.97 -7.06 10.36
CA PRO A 188 -17.02 -7.31 11.36
C PRO A 188 -18.38 -7.75 10.80
N ARG A 189 -18.55 -7.75 9.48
CA ARG A 189 -19.84 -8.08 8.83
C ARG A 189 -20.20 -9.56 8.99
N CYS A 190 -19.22 -10.45 9.06
CA CYS A 190 -19.39 -11.85 9.44
C CYS A 190 -18.55 -12.16 10.68
N LYS A 191 -19.21 -12.46 11.81
CA LYS A 191 -18.56 -12.77 13.10
C LYS A 191 -18.34 -14.27 13.34
N TYR A 192 -18.33 -15.08 12.28
CA TYR A 192 -18.05 -16.51 12.41
C TYR A 192 -16.62 -16.74 12.92
N ILE A 193 -16.52 -17.61 13.92
CA ILE A 193 -15.26 -18.08 14.51
C ILE A 193 -15.36 -19.59 14.74
N GLU A 194 -14.22 -20.27 14.68
CA GLU A 194 -14.07 -21.70 14.92
C GLU A 194 -12.75 -21.93 15.66
N ASN A 195 -12.75 -22.79 16.70
CA ASN A 195 -11.52 -23.09 17.43
C ASN A 195 -10.73 -24.14 16.65
N ILE A 196 -9.41 -23.95 16.54
CA ILE A 196 -8.53 -24.92 15.91
C ILE A 196 -8.25 -26.00 16.98
N SER A 197 -8.90 -27.16 16.90
CA SER A 197 -8.69 -28.26 17.84
C SER A 197 -7.52 -29.13 17.40
N GLY A 198 -6.57 -29.37 18.31
CA GLY A 198 -5.46 -30.28 18.06
C GLY A 198 -4.58 -30.53 19.28
N GLU A 199 -5.15 -31.06 20.36
CA GLU A 199 -4.50 -32.11 21.17
C GLU A 199 -5.63 -32.95 21.76
N ALA A 200 -5.63 -34.24 21.43
CA ALA A 200 -6.52 -35.23 21.99
C ALA A 200 -6.23 -35.35 23.49
N ASP A 201 -7.20 -35.05 24.34
CA ASP A 201 -7.14 -35.48 25.74
C ASP A 201 -7.55 -36.94 25.79
N SER A 202 -6.59 -37.82 25.53
CA SER A 202 -6.65 -39.22 25.90
C SER A 202 -6.49 -39.35 27.41
N ARG A 203 -7.61 -39.29 28.14
CA ARG A 203 -7.76 -39.94 29.45
C ARG A 203 -9.10 -40.67 29.53
N GLU A 204 -8.99 -41.97 29.25
CA GLU A 204 -9.96 -43.02 29.55
C GLU A 204 -10.24 -43.10 31.07
N LYS A 205 -11.50 -43.44 31.38
CA LYS A 205 -11.98 -44.28 32.49
C LYS A 205 -11.25 -44.21 33.85
N LEU A 206 -12.01 -43.78 34.85
CA LEU A 206 -12.36 -44.59 36.03
C LEU A 206 -13.70 -44.08 36.59
#